data_AF-A0A4Y2I043-F1
#
_entry.id   AF-A0A4Y2I043-F1
#
_cell.length_a   1.000
_cell.length_b   1.000
_cell.length_c   1.000
_cell.angle_alpha   90.00
_cell.angle_beta   90.00
_cell.angle_gamma   90.00
#
_symmetry.space_group_name_H-M   'P 1'
#
loop_
_entity.id
_entity.type
_entity.pdbx_description
1 polymer ?
#
loop_
_entity_poly.entity_id
_entity_poly.type
_entity_poly.pdbx_seq_one_letter_code
_entity_poly.pdbx_strand_id
1 'polypeptide(L)'
;MKRSQVATLGLHTSVIYLKDKNSLSFASISPSNEHGPPAIWAHLQPVLELLRKEFPDVDVLYFFPDGPSTQYRQEKNFYLFSKLIFNFGFQAGTWSFFAGAVDGIGATLKRCVDQAVAHGTDIPDAETLFYMLEIQV
;
A
#
# COMPACT_ATOMS: atom_id res chain seq x y z
N MET A 1 10.55 -26.97 24.42
CA MET A 1 10.98 -26.27 23.19
C MET A 1 9.78 -25.49 22.68
N LYS A 2 9.64 -24.21 23.05
CA LYS A 2 8.57 -23.35 22.51
C LYS A 2 8.87 -23.12 21.04
N ARG A 3 7.95 -23.49 20.14
CA ARG A 3 8.05 -23.11 18.73
C ARG A 3 8.14 -21.58 18.68
N SER A 4 9.17 -21.06 18.01
CA SER A 4 9.18 -19.66 17.59
C SER A 4 7.89 -19.40 16.81
N GLN A 5 7.05 -18.49 17.31
CA GLN A 5 5.87 -18.07 16.57
C GLN A 5 6.38 -17.27 15.37
N VAL A 6 6.12 -17.77 14.17
CA VAL A 6 6.42 -17.05 12.93
C VAL A 6 5.16 -16.29 12.57
N ALA A 7 5.23 -14.95 12.65
CA ALA A 7 4.16 -14.07 12.21
C ALA A 7 4.41 -13.67 10.74
N THR A 8 3.43 -13.91 9.87
CA THR A 8 3.43 -13.41 8.48
C THR A 8 2.35 -12.35 8.37
N LEU A 9 2.73 -11.18 7.86
CA LEU A 9 1.88 -9.99 7.76
C LEU A 9 1.93 -9.40 6.34
N GLY A 10 0.87 -8.70 5.96
CA GLY A 10 0.76 -7.98 4.70
C GLY A 10 1.32 -6.57 4.80
N LEU A 11 2.24 -6.21 3.90
CA LEU A 11 2.73 -4.84 3.72
C LEU A 11 2.36 -4.35 2.32
N HIS A 12 1.73 -3.18 2.28
CA HIS A 12 1.24 -2.58 1.06
C HIS A 12 1.83 -1.18 0.88
N THR A 13 2.50 -0.91 -0.23
CA THR A 13 3.11 0.39 -0.52
C THR A 13 2.50 1.07 -1.75
N SER A 14 2.35 2.39 -1.70
CA SER A 14 1.95 3.18 -2.86
C SER A 14 2.66 4.54 -2.88
N VAL A 15 2.76 5.13 -4.07
CA VAL A 15 3.28 6.49 -4.27
C VAL A 15 2.26 7.26 -5.09
N ILE A 16 1.94 8.48 -4.64
CA ILE A 16 1.14 9.43 -5.41
C ILE A 16 2.05 10.52 -5.94
N TYR A 17 1.98 10.74 -7.25
CA TYR A 17 2.61 11.87 -7.92
C TYR A 17 1.55 12.91 -8.25
N LEU A 18 1.76 14.13 -7.77
CA LEU A 18 0.90 15.27 -8.05
C LEU A 18 1.70 16.30 -8.85
N LYS A 19 1.04 16.93 -9.81
CA LYS A 19 1.65 18.00 -10.60
C LYS A 19 2.05 19.14 -9.66
N ASP A 20 3.28 19.62 -9.78
CA ASP A 20 3.83 20.76 -9.03
C ASP A 20 3.82 20.60 -7.50
N LYS A 21 3.74 19.35 -6.99
CA LYS A 21 3.82 19.04 -5.56
C LYS A 21 4.80 17.89 -5.32
N ASN A 22 5.28 17.78 -4.08
CA ASN A 22 6.08 16.63 -3.66
C ASN A 22 5.25 15.34 -3.75
N SER A 23 5.92 14.24 -4.08
CA SER A 23 5.30 12.91 -4.06
C SER A 23 4.91 12.53 -2.64
N LEU A 24 3.77 11.86 -2.50
CA LEU A 24 3.32 11.29 -1.23
C LEU A 24 3.58 9.78 -1.23
N SER A 25 4.24 9.29 -0.19
CA SER A 25 4.56 7.88 0.00
C SER A 25 3.67 7.30 1.08
N PHE A 26 3.02 6.18 0.78
CA PHE A 26 2.14 5.50 1.72
C PHE A 26 2.60 4.06 1.93
N ALA A 27 2.44 3.61 3.16
CA ALA A 27 2.50 2.21 3.52
C ALA A 27 1.33 1.85 4.44
N SER A 28 0.76 0.68 4.24
CA SER A 28 -0.24 0.12 5.15
C SER A 28 0.13 -1.31 5.50
N ILE A 29 -0.20 -1.67 6.73
CA ILE A 29 0.18 -2.94 7.36
C ILE A 29 -1.12 -3.67 7.73
N SER A 30 -1.15 -4.97 7.51
CA SER A 30 -2.31 -5.81 7.83
C SER A 30 -1.86 -7.12 8.48
N PRO A 31 -2.58 -7.62 9.51
CA PRO A 31 -2.39 -8.96 10.02
C PRO A 31 -2.89 -10.05 9.05
N SER A 32 -3.63 -9.66 8.01
CA SER A 32 -4.12 -10.57 6.97
C SER A 32 -3.09 -10.72 5.85
N ASN A 33 -2.89 -11.96 5.39
CA ASN A 33 -2.10 -12.29 4.21
C ASN A 33 -2.97 -12.42 2.94
N GLU A 34 -4.20 -11.92 2.98
CA GLU A 34 -5.05 -11.88 1.81
C GLU A 34 -4.49 -10.87 0.80
N HIS A 35 -4.36 -11.30 -0.45
CA HIS A 35 -3.81 -10.48 -1.54
C HIS A 35 -4.77 -10.35 -2.72
N GLY A 36 -6.00 -10.85 -2.56
CA GLY A 36 -7.07 -10.69 -3.54
C GLY A 36 -7.56 -9.25 -3.67
N PRO A 37 -8.40 -8.98 -4.68
CA PRO A 37 -8.92 -7.64 -4.95
C PRO A 37 -9.56 -6.96 -3.72
N PRO A 38 -10.42 -7.60 -2.91
CA PRO A 38 -11.01 -6.93 -1.75
C PRO A 38 -9.97 -6.41 -0.75
N ALA A 39 -8.91 -7.19 -0.49
CA ALA A 39 -7.85 -6.76 0.41
C ALA A 39 -7.02 -5.61 -0.17
N ILE A 40 -6.67 -5.69 -1.46
CA ILE A 40 -5.99 -4.59 -2.17
C ILE A 40 -6.81 -3.30 -2.07
N TRP A 41 -8.11 -3.36 -2.34
CA TRP A 41 -8.98 -2.19 -2.29
C TRP A 41 -9.18 -1.65 -0.87
N ALA A 42 -9.17 -2.50 0.16
CA ALA A 42 -9.16 -2.06 1.55
C ALA A 42 -7.90 -1.23 1.88
N HIS A 43 -6.74 -1.60 1.33
CA HIS A 43 -5.51 -0.81 1.46
C HIS A 43 -5.53 0.50 0.66
N LEU A 44 -6.19 0.52 -0.51
CA LEU A 44 -6.29 1.72 -1.36
C LEU A 44 -7.32 2.73 -0.87
N GLN A 45 -8.40 2.27 -0.24
CA GLN A 45 -9.49 3.13 0.21
C GLN A 45 -9.02 4.34 1.05
N PRO A 46 -8.25 4.18 2.16
CA PRO A 46 -7.82 5.33 2.95
C PRO A 46 -6.91 6.29 2.16
N VAL A 47 -6.14 5.78 1.19
CA VAL A 47 -5.28 6.58 0.32
C VAL A 47 -6.12 7.44 -0.63
N LEU A 48 -7.17 6.87 -1.23
CA LEU A 48 -8.07 7.57 -2.13
C LEU A 48 -8.96 8.59 -1.38
N GLU A 49 -9.42 8.26 -0.17
CA GLU A 49 -10.17 9.17 0.68
C GLU A 49 -9.31 10.38 1.08
N LEU A 50 -8.05 10.16 1.48
CA LEU A 50 -7.11 11.23 1.78
C LEU A 50 -6.83 12.09 0.53
N LEU A 51 -6.59 11.46 -0.62
CA LEU A 51 -6.35 12.18 -1.87
C LEU A 51 -7.53 13.11 -2.20
N ARG A 52 -8.77 12.61 -2.06
CA ARG A 52 -9.96 13.41 -2.33
C ARG A 52 -10.14 14.56 -1.34
N LYS A 53 -9.81 14.33 -0.06
CA LYS A 53 -9.89 15.33 1.00
C LYS A 53 -8.87 16.45 0.81
N GLU A 54 -7.61 16.10 0.57
CA GLU A 54 -6.49 17.06 0.50
C GLU A 54 -6.34 17.71 -0.88
N PHE A 55 -6.84 17.06 -1.94
CA PHE A 55 -6.73 17.52 -3.32
C PHE A 55 -8.07 17.38 -4.06
N PRO A 56 -9.11 18.14 -3.67
CA PRO A 56 -10.44 18.04 -4.26
C PRO A 56 -10.49 18.38 -5.77
N ASP A 57 -9.51 19.11 -6.27
CA ASP A 57 -9.38 19.48 -7.69
C ASP A 57 -8.80 18.36 -8.58
N VAL A 58 -8.39 17.22 -8.00
CA VAL A 58 -7.92 16.06 -8.76
C VAL A 58 -9.13 15.31 -9.31
N ASP A 59 -9.33 15.44 -10.63
CA ASP A 59 -10.44 14.80 -11.34
C ASP A 59 -10.07 13.45 -12.00
N VAL A 60 -8.80 13.24 -12.32
CA VAL A 60 -8.32 12.10 -13.11
C VAL A 60 -7.25 11.31 -12.37
N LEU A 61 -7.46 10.00 -12.26
CA LEU A 61 -6.48 9.08 -11.67
C LEU A 61 -5.70 8.33 -12.74
N TYR A 62 -4.38 8.25 -12.56
CA TYR A 62 -3.51 7.39 -13.37
C TYR A 62 -2.92 6.31 -12.47
N PHE A 63 -3.51 5.11 -12.54
CA PHE A 63 -3.12 3.99 -11.72
C PHE A 63 -2.01 3.19 -12.41
N PHE A 64 -0.86 3.08 -11.74
CA PHE A 64 0.30 2.32 -12.19
C PHE A 64 0.55 1.12 -11.26
N PRO A 65 -0.24 0.04 -11.40
CA PRO A 65 -0.04 -1.17 -10.63
C PRO A 65 1.31 -1.82 -10.93
N ASP A 66 2.00 -2.20 -9.86
CA ASP A 66 3.17 -3.06 -9.89
C ASP A 66 2.84 -4.42 -9.26
N GLY A 67 3.52 -5.49 -9.70
CA GLY A 67 3.42 -6.82 -9.12
C GLY A 67 2.81 -7.91 -10.02
N PRO A 68 2.78 -9.15 -9.52
CA PRO A 68 2.39 -10.33 -10.28
C PRO A 68 0.89 -10.34 -10.63
N SER A 69 0.52 -11.15 -11.63
CA SER A 69 -0.87 -11.29 -12.09
C SER A 69 -1.83 -11.87 -11.04
N THR A 70 -1.31 -12.42 -9.96
CA THR A 70 -2.09 -12.90 -8.80
C THR A 70 -2.47 -11.77 -7.83
N GLN A 71 -1.87 -10.59 -7.97
CA GLN A 71 -2.09 -9.43 -7.11
C GLN A 71 -2.64 -8.27 -7.93
N TYR A 72 -1.87 -7.22 -8.16
CA TYR A 72 -2.31 -6.02 -8.83
C TYR A 72 -2.61 -6.19 -10.31
N ARG A 73 -1.89 -7.09 -10.99
CA ARG A 73 -2.07 -7.34 -12.42
C ARG A 73 -3.19 -8.35 -12.71
N GLN A 74 -4.39 -8.12 -12.19
CA GLN A 74 -5.54 -9.01 -12.38
C GLN A 74 -6.80 -8.29 -12.88
N GLU A 75 -7.63 -9.00 -13.65
CA GLU A 75 -8.86 -8.47 -14.25
C GLU A 75 -9.86 -7.93 -13.20
N LYS A 76 -9.94 -8.58 -12.03
CA LYS A 76 -10.87 -8.20 -10.98
C LYS A 76 -10.52 -6.85 -10.37
N ASN A 77 -9.22 -6.53 -10.28
CA ASN A 77 -8.76 -5.21 -9.84
C ASN A 77 -9.11 -4.14 -10.87
N PHE A 78 -8.95 -4.44 -12.15
CA PHE A 78 -9.37 -3.54 -13.22
C PHE A 78 -10.89 -3.31 -13.23
N TYR A 79 -11.68 -4.38 -13.02
CA TYR A 79 -13.13 -4.28 -12.87
C TYR A 79 -13.51 -3.38 -11.69
N LEU A 80 -12.97 -3.63 -10.50
CA LEU A 80 -13.22 -2.80 -9.33
C LEU A 80 -12.77 -1.36 -9.55
N PHE A 81 -11.64 -1.14 -10.23
CA PHE A 81 -11.17 0.19 -10.61
C PHE A 81 -12.19 0.94 -11.45
N SER A 82 -12.73 0.30 -12.49
CA SER A 82 -13.75 0.88 -13.36
C SER A 82 -15.08 1.21 -12.67
N LYS A 83 -15.26 0.82 -11.40
CA LYS A 83 -16.48 1.07 -10.62
C LYS A 83 -16.23 2.00 -9.45
N LEU A 84 -15.20 1.71 -8.66
CA LEU A 84 -15.01 2.32 -7.35
C LEU A 84 -14.44 3.74 -7.41
N ILE A 85 -13.65 4.10 -8.43
CA ILE A 85 -13.09 5.45 -8.51
C ILE A 85 -14.17 6.54 -8.56
N PHE A 86 -15.30 6.26 -9.21
CA PHE A 86 -16.42 7.19 -9.28
C PHE A 86 -17.10 7.40 -7.92
N ASN A 87 -17.08 6.39 -7.06
CA ASN A 87 -17.60 6.51 -5.69
C ASN A 87 -16.77 7.47 -4.83
N PHE A 88 -15.49 7.64 -5.15
CA PHE A 88 -14.60 8.62 -4.50
C PHE A 88 -14.68 10.01 -5.15
N GLY A 89 -15.52 10.20 -6.18
CA GLY A 89 -15.72 11.49 -6.84
C GLY A 89 -14.75 11.83 -7.96
N PHE A 90 -13.97 10.85 -8.44
CA PHE A 90 -13.12 11.03 -9.63
C PHE A 90 -13.96 10.93 -10.91
N GLN A 91 -13.61 11.71 -11.94
CA GLN A 91 -14.33 11.78 -13.21
C GLN A 91 -13.81 10.78 -14.25
N ALA A 92 -12.53 10.43 -14.16
CA ALA A 92 -11.91 9.48 -15.07
C ALA A 92 -10.73 8.76 -14.41
N GLY A 93 -10.35 7.64 -15.00
CA GLY A 93 -9.20 6.88 -14.56
C GLY A 93 -8.55 6.08 -15.69
N THR A 94 -7.23 6.00 -15.66
CA THR A 94 -6.44 5.09 -16.51
C THR A 94 -5.77 4.03 -15.64
N TRP A 95 -5.67 2.80 -16.16
CA TRP A 95 -4.97 1.70 -15.53
C TRP A 95 -3.88 1.21 -16.48
N SER A 96 -2.62 1.41 -16.14
CA SER A 96 -1.47 1.10 -17.02
C SER A 96 -0.36 0.43 -16.24
N PHE A 97 0.17 -0.69 -16.75
CA PHE A 97 1.21 -1.43 -16.05
C PHE A 97 2.56 -0.74 -16.18
N PHE A 98 3.16 -0.37 -15.06
CA PHE A 98 4.51 0.20 -14.97
C PHE A 98 5.12 -0.21 -13.63
N ALA A 99 6.36 -0.68 -13.65
CA ALA A 99 7.04 -1.22 -12.46
C ALA A 99 8.06 -0.23 -11.87
N GLY A 100 8.26 -0.29 -10.55
CA GLY A 100 9.50 0.20 -9.90
C GLY A 100 9.40 1.45 -9.01
N ALA A 101 8.29 2.18 -8.98
CA ALA A 101 8.17 3.37 -8.11
C ALA A 101 8.01 3.02 -6.62
N VAL A 102 7.33 1.91 -6.32
CA VAL A 102 6.92 1.52 -4.97
C VAL A 102 7.95 0.65 -4.23
N ASP A 103 8.87 0.02 -4.96
CA ASP A 103 9.87 -0.91 -4.40
C ASP A 103 10.78 -0.24 -3.37
N GLY A 104 11.11 1.05 -3.56
CA GLY A 104 11.96 1.80 -2.64
C GLY A 104 11.38 1.97 -1.23
N ILE A 105 10.05 2.18 -1.13
CA ILE A 105 9.36 2.29 0.17
C ILE A 105 9.39 0.93 0.87
N GLY A 106 8.98 -0.12 0.16
CA GLY A 106 8.94 -1.47 0.70
C GLY A 106 10.31 -1.95 1.17
N ALA A 107 11.36 -1.69 0.38
CA ALA A 107 12.74 -2.02 0.73
C ALA A 107 13.24 -1.23 1.95
N THR A 108 12.84 0.04 2.10
CA THR A 108 13.24 0.85 3.25
C THR A 108 12.59 0.36 4.54
N LEU A 109 11.27 0.12 4.52
CA LEU A 109 10.56 -0.39 5.69
C LEU A 109 11.08 -1.77 6.11
N LYS A 110 11.32 -2.67 5.15
CA LYS A 110 11.91 -3.99 5.44
C LYS A 110 13.29 -3.87 6.09
N ARG A 111 14.14 -2.96 5.60
CA ARG A 111 15.46 -2.71 6.23
C ARG A 111 15.34 -2.17 7.64
N CYS A 112 14.39 -1.27 7.93
CA CYS A 112 14.12 -0.80 9.29
C CYS A 112 13.72 -1.95 10.22
N VAL A 113 12.86 -2.85 9.73
CA VAL A 113 12.45 -4.06 10.46
C VAL A 113 13.64 -4.99 10.71
N ASP A 114 14.42 -5.30 9.68
CA ASP A 114 15.61 -6.14 9.79
C ASP A 114 16.60 -5.57 10.81
N GLN A 115 16.79 -4.25 10.81
CA GLN A 115 17.63 -3.56 11.79
C GLN A 115 17.06 -3.67 13.20
N ALA A 116 15.76 -3.42 13.41
CA ALA A 116 15.15 -3.52 14.73
C ALA A 116 15.29 -4.93 15.32
N VAL A 117 15.04 -5.96 14.52
CA VAL A 117 15.20 -7.36 14.92
C VAL A 117 16.67 -7.68 15.22
N ALA A 118 17.61 -7.21 14.41
CA ALA A 118 19.04 -7.39 14.66
C ALA A 118 19.52 -6.75 15.98
N HIS A 119 18.82 -5.71 16.46
CA HIS A 119 19.09 -5.06 17.76
C HIS A 119 18.26 -5.63 18.92
N GLY A 120 17.53 -6.74 18.71
CA GLY A 120 16.83 -7.47 19.77
C GLY A 120 15.37 -7.06 19.98
N THR A 121 14.77 -6.29 19.07
CA THR A 121 13.34 -5.99 19.12
C THR A 121 12.53 -7.18 18.58
N ASP A 122 11.59 -7.68 19.38
CA ASP A 122 10.62 -8.69 18.94
C ASP A 122 9.41 -8.02 18.27
N ILE A 123 8.93 -8.59 17.17
CA ILE A 123 7.82 -8.05 16.36
C ILE A 123 6.81 -9.19 16.16
N PRO A 124 5.95 -9.46 17.16
CA PRO A 124 5.07 -10.63 17.13
C PRO A 124 3.82 -10.44 16.27
N ASP A 125 3.46 -9.20 15.95
CA ASP A 125 2.22 -8.88 15.24
C ASP A 125 2.31 -7.58 14.41
N ALA A 126 1.28 -7.36 13.60
CA ALA A 126 1.14 -6.20 12.72
C ALA A 126 1.03 -4.87 13.47
N GLU A 127 0.46 -4.87 14.68
CA GLU A 127 0.29 -3.67 15.51
C GLU A 127 1.63 -3.21 16.07
N THR A 128 2.43 -4.14 16.60
CA THR A 128 3.80 -3.88 17.06
C THR A 128 4.66 -3.36 15.91
N LEU A 129 4.52 -3.95 14.72
CA LEU A 129 5.21 -3.45 13.52
C LEU A 129 4.81 -2.02 13.16
N PHE A 130 3.51 -1.71 13.20
CA PHE A 130 3.00 -0.37 12.89
C PHE A 130 3.61 0.68 13.82
N TYR A 131 3.51 0.49 15.13
CA TYR A 131 4.07 1.45 16.09
C TYR A 131 5.59 1.56 16.00
N MET A 132 6.29 0.46 15.72
CA MET A 132 7.74 0.50 15.53
C MET A 132 8.13 1.38 14.34
N LEU A 133 7.43 1.24 13.21
CA LEU A 133 7.70 2.03 12.01
C LEU A 133 7.23 3.48 12.13
N GLU A 134 6.14 3.74 12.85
CA GLU A 134 5.64 5.10 13.12
C GLU A 134 6.63 5.94 13.94
N ILE A 135 7.39 5.31 14.85
CA ILE A 135 8.38 6.01 15.68
C ILE A 135 9.67 6.33 14.90
N GLN A 136 9.93 5.66 13.78
CA GLN A 136 11.19 5.76 13.02
C GLN A 136 11.11 6.64 11.76
N VAL A 137 9.91 7.07 11.34
CA VAL A 137 9.65 7.86 10.12
C VAL A 137 9.16 9.26 10.49
#